data_AF-A0A6F9MV15-F1
#
_entry.id   AF-A0A6F9MV15-F1
#
_cell.length_a   1.000
_cell.length_b   1.000
_cell.length_c   1.000
_cell.angle_alpha   90.00
_cell.angle_beta   90.00
_cell.angle_gamma   90.00
#
_symmetry.space_group_name_H-M   'P 1'
#
loop_
_entity.id
_entity.type
_entity.pdbx_description
1 polymer ?
#
loop_
_entity_poly.entity_id
_entity_poly.type
_entity_poly.pdbx_seq_one_letter_code
_entity_poly.pdbx_strand_id
1 'polypeptide(L)'
;MAKEIFLQENSLITSKTDLKGKIVYANDDFLKYAGYTMAEVLYKPHSMVRHEDMPRTVFKFLWDYIKEGKEIFAYVKNKTKDNDYYWVFANVTPSIDANNNTIGYYSVRRMPNKKVIDTIEKLYSDLLKAEKESINKGVQLLNDFCKNTGKNYNELIFSLQESK
;
A
#
# COMPACT_ATOMS: atom_id res chain seq x y z
N MET A 1 22.21 9.58 0.34
CA MET A 1 21.34 8.67 1.12
C MET A 1 19.91 9.12 0.90
N ALA A 2 18.99 8.18 0.67
CA ALA A 2 17.57 8.48 0.54
C ALA A 2 17.02 9.07 1.85
N LYS A 3 16.19 10.11 1.77
CA LYS A 3 15.56 10.75 2.92
C LYS A 3 14.08 10.36 3.01
N GLU A 4 13.58 10.29 4.23
CA GLU A 4 12.14 10.18 4.46
C GLU A 4 11.46 11.54 4.30
N ILE A 5 10.38 11.57 3.52
CA ILE A 5 9.45 12.69 3.39
C ILE A 5 8.21 12.37 4.22
N PHE A 6 7.88 13.25 5.16
CA PHE A 6 6.68 13.10 5.98
C PHE A 6 5.47 13.76 5.31
N LEU A 7 4.35 13.03 5.27
CA LEU A 7 3.07 13.58 4.87
C LEU A 7 2.59 14.63 5.88
N GLN A 8 1.94 15.67 5.37
CA GLN A 8 1.16 16.60 6.18
C GLN A 8 -0.13 15.92 6.66
N GLU A 9 -0.63 16.30 7.83
CA GLU A 9 -1.79 15.68 8.46
C GLU A 9 -3.06 15.75 7.61
N ASN A 10 -3.23 16.86 6.87
CA ASN A 10 -4.36 17.08 5.96
C ASN A 10 -4.13 16.57 4.54
N SER A 11 -2.97 16.01 4.21
CA SER A 11 -2.71 15.46 2.88
C SER A 11 -3.54 14.22 2.63
N LEU A 12 -4.05 14.11 1.40
CA LEU A 12 -4.88 13.00 0.97
C LEU A 12 -4.43 12.55 -0.42
N ILE A 13 -3.47 11.63 -0.46
CA ILE A 13 -2.97 11.08 -1.71
C ILE A 13 -4.04 10.16 -2.31
N THR A 14 -4.45 10.43 -3.54
CA THR A 14 -5.55 9.73 -4.21
C THR A 14 -5.14 9.27 -5.61
N SER A 15 -5.46 8.03 -5.96
CA SER A 15 -5.28 7.51 -7.32
C SER A 15 -6.36 6.51 -7.72
N LYS A 16 -6.64 6.42 -9.02
CA LYS A 16 -7.46 5.35 -9.62
C LYS A 16 -6.63 4.55 -10.60
N THR A 17 -6.92 3.26 -10.69
CA THR A 17 -6.29 2.38 -11.68
C THR A 17 -7.33 1.63 -12.50
N ASP A 18 -6.92 1.13 -13.67
CA ASP A 18 -7.63 0.07 -14.36
C ASP A 18 -7.52 -1.28 -13.60
N LEU A 19 -8.17 -2.32 -14.13
CA LEU A 19 -8.14 -3.68 -13.58
C LEU A 19 -6.75 -4.34 -13.57
N LYS A 20 -5.80 -3.81 -14.35
CA LYS A 20 -4.42 -4.27 -14.42
C LYS A 20 -3.49 -3.46 -13.50
N GLY A 21 -4.02 -2.51 -12.74
CA GLY A 21 -3.25 -1.67 -11.83
C GLY A 21 -2.50 -0.53 -12.52
N LYS A 22 -2.87 -0.17 -13.76
CA LYS A 22 -2.32 1.02 -14.42
C LYS A 22 -3.06 2.27 -14.00
N ILE A 23 -2.34 3.33 -13.66
CA ILE A 23 -2.90 4.59 -13.19
C ILE A 23 -3.73 5.23 -14.31
N VAL A 24 -5.00 5.53 -14.04
CA VAL A 24 -5.89 6.29 -14.93
C VAL A 24 -6.20 7.68 -14.37
N TYR A 25 -5.89 7.91 -13.10
CA TYR A 25 -6.01 9.20 -12.43
C TYR A 25 -5.10 9.23 -11.20
N ALA A 26 -4.51 10.40 -10.94
CA ALA A 26 -3.77 10.73 -9.73
C ALA A 26 -4.07 12.20 -9.39
N ASN A 27 -4.24 12.51 -8.11
CA ASN A 27 -4.44 13.90 -7.66
C ASN A 27 -3.11 14.63 -7.44
N ASP A 28 -3.19 15.94 -7.18
CA ASP A 28 -2.00 16.79 -6.99
C ASP A 28 -1.11 16.33 -5.83
N ASP A 29 -1.69 15.83 -4.73
CA ASP A 29 -0.92 15.27 -3.62
C ASP A 29 -0.12 14.04 -4.05
N PHE A 30 -0.69 13.13 -4.84
CA PHE A 30 0.06 11.99 -5.39
C PHE A 30 1.25 12.47 -6.20
N LEU A 31 1.02 13.41 -7.12
CA LEU A 31 2.05 13.94 -8.03
C LEU A 31 3.17 14.64 -7.24
N LYS A 32 2.78 15.48 -6.26
CA LYS A 32 3.67 16.22 -5.38
C LYS A 32 4.56 15.31 -4.55
N TYR A 33 3.99 14.35 -3.80
CA TYR A 33 4.78 13.47 -2.93
C TYR A 33 5.60 12.46 -3.73
N ALA A 34 5.08 11.94 -4.85
CA ALA A 34 5.83 11.00 -5.67
C ALA A 34 6.91 11.66 -6.53
N GLY A 35 6.81 12.98 -6.79
CA GLY A 35 7.77 13.73 -7.62
C GLY A 35 7.58 13.50 -9.12
N TYR A 36 6.36 13.18 -9.56
CA TYR A 36 6.04 12.94 -10.97
C TYR A 36 4.98 13.91 -11.47
N THR A 37 4.95 14.12 -12.78
CA THR A 37 3.86 14.78 -13.49
C THR A 37 2.78 13.79 -13.89
N MET A 38 1.55 14.27 -14.14
CA MET A 38 0.45 13.42 -14.62
C MET A 38 0.83 12.65 -15.90
N ALA A 39 1.53 13.32 -16.84
CA ALA A 39 1.96 12.72 -18.10
C ALA A 39 2.93 11.55 -17.91
N GLU A 40 3.75 11.58 -16.85
CA GLU A 40 4.71 10.50 -16.55
C GLU A 40 4.04 9.28 -15.91
N VAL A 41 2.95 9.48 -15.17
CA VAL A 41 2.29 8.41 -14.40
C VAL A 41 1.08 7.82 -15.12
N LEU A 42 0.45 8.56 -16.03
CA LEU A 42 -0.74 8.10 -16.75
C LEU A 42 -0.44 6.82 -17.53
N TYR A 43 -1.30 5.82 -17.34
CA TYR A 43 -1.20 4.46 -17.88
C TYR A 43 0.05 3.68 -17.49
N LYS A 44 0.84 4.15 -16.52
CA LYS A 44 1.93 3.39 -15.92
C LYS A 44 1.43 2.50 -14.79
N PRO A 45 2.11 1.37 -14.51
CA PRO A 45 1.78 0.55 -13.35
C PRO A 45 1.92 1.36 -12.05
N HIS A 46 0.93 1.27 -11.15
CA HIS A 46 1.01 1.95 -9.85
C HIS A 46 2.23 1.49 -9.03
N SER A 47 2.78 0.30 -9.31
CA SER A 47 4.01 -0.18 -8.69
C SER A 47 5.25 0.66 -9.00
N MET A 48 5.20 1.65 -9.90
CA MET A 48 6.33 2.53 -10.18
C MET A 48 6.79 3.33 -8.95
N VAL A 49 5.87 3.62 -8.01
CA VAL A 49 6.19 4.32 -6.76
C VAL A 49 6.49 3.34 -5.61
N ARG A 50 6.53 2.02 -5.85
CA ARG A 50 6.77 1.03 -4.80
C ARG A 50 8.24 1.08 -4.34
N HIS A 51 8.46 1.14 -3.03
CA HIS A 51 9.78 0.99 -2.46
C HIS A 51 10.24 -0.48 -2.44
N GLU A 52 11.55 -0.73 -2.55
CA GLU A 52 12.13 -2.09 -2.55
C GLU A 52 11.94 -2.83 -1.22
N ASP A 53 11.93 -2.10 -0.10
CA ASP A 53 11.58 -2.63 1.24
C ASP A 53 10.13 -3.15 1.36
N MET A 54 9.28 -2.96 0.36
CA MET A 54 7.93 -3.50 0.42
C MET A 54 7.92 -5.00 0.06
N PRO A 55 7.43 -5.89 0.94
CA PRO A 55 7.31 -7.31 0.64
C PRO A 55 6.27 -7.57 -0.46
N ARG A 56 6.53 -8.52 -1.35
CA ARG A 56 5.54 -9.00 -2.34
C ARG A 56 4.34 -9.66 -1.66
N THR A 57 4.52 -10.25 -0.49
CA THR A 57 3.44 -10.87 0.30
C THR A 57 2.34 -9.87 0.65
N VAL A 58 2.70 -8.64 1.05
CA VAL A 58 1.70 -7.59 1.36
C VAL A 58 0.88 -7.25 0.11
N PHE A 59 1.53 -7.13 -1.05
CA PHE A 59 0.83 -6.90 -2.31
C PHE A 59 0.01 -8.10 -2.77
N LYS A 60 0.43 -9.33 -2.45
CA LYS A 60 -0.39 -10.51 -2.70
C LYS A 60 -1.71 -10.42 -1.92
N PHE A 61 -1.66 -10.10 -0.63
CA PHE A 61 -2.88 -9.87 0.16
C PHE A 61 -3.72 -8.75 -0.44
N LEU A 62 -3.11 -7.63 -0.81
CA LEU A 62 -3.80 -6.54 -1.49
C LEU A 62 -4.58 -7.02 -2.73
N TRP A 63 -3.91 -7.75 -3.62
CA TRP A 63 -4.55 -8.27 -4.82
C TRP A 63 -5.63 -9.31 -4.54
N ASP A 64 -5.40 -10.20 -3.57
CA ASP A 64 -6.38 -11.22 -3.19
C ASP A 64 -7.67 -10.56 -2.67
N TYR A 65 -7.56 -9.56 -1.78
CA TYR A 65 -8.73 -8.84 -1.24
C TYR A 65 -9.52 -8.08 -2.32
N ILE A 66 -8.84 -7.24 -3.11
CA ILE A 66 -9.56 -6.37 -4.06
C ILE A 66 -10.14 -7.15 -5.24
N LYS A 67 -9.56 -8.31 -5.60
CA LYS A 67 -10.15 -9.21 -6.61
C LYS A 67 -11.37 -9.97 -6.10
N GLU A 68 -11.47 -10.17 -4.79
CA GLU A 68 -12.66 -10.70 -4.13
C GLU A 68 -13.75 -9.64 -3.89
N GLY A 69 -13.56 -8.40 -4.37
CA GLY A 69 -14.50 -7.31 -4.14
C GLY A 69 -14.40 -6.69 -2.74
N LYS A 70 -13.35 -7.01 -1.97
CA LYS A 70 -13.14 -6.51 -0.60
C LYS A 70 -12.18 -5.34 -0.58
N GLU A 71 -12.34 -4.46 0.40
CA GLU A 71 -11.33 -3.42 0.67
C GLU A 71 -10.14 -3.98 1.45
N ILE A 72 -9.00 -3.30 1.37
CA ILE A 72 -7.81 -3.62 2.16
C ILE A 72 -7.16 -2.36 2.72
N PHE A 73 -6.65 -2.48 3.96
CA PHE A 73 -5.79 -1.49 4.57
C PHE A 73 -4.34 -1.97 4.60
N ALA A 74 -3.38 -1.09 4.30
CA ALA A 74 -1.96 -1.44 4.33
C ALA A 74 -1.10 -0.23 4.68
N TYR A 75 -0.01 -0.45 5.42
CA TYR A 75 1.09 0.50 5.47
C TYR A 75 1.97 0.31 4.25
N VAL A 76 2.21 1.35 3.48
CA VAL A 76 2.98 1.26 2.23
C VAL A 76 4.12 2.26 2.25
N LYS A 77 5.35 1.77 2.06
CA LYS A 77 6.53 2.58 1.78
C LYS A 77 6.60 2.82 0.27
N ASN A 78 6.54 4.08 -0.11
CA ASN A 78 6.67 4.50 -1.50
C ASN A 78 8.02 5.18 -1.72
N LYS A 79 8.57 5.00 -2.92
CA LYS A 79 9.76 5.70 -3.40
C LYS A 79 9.35 6.82 -4.34
N THR A 80 9.99 7.97 -4.21
CA THR A 80 9.85 9.11 -5.12
C THR A 80 10.68 8.93 -6.38
N LYS A 81 10.46 9.79 -7.37
CA LYS A 81 11.27 9.87 -8.58
C LYS A 81 12.77 10.07 -8.29
N ASP A 82 13.08 10.84 -7.25
CA ASP A 82 14.46 11.20 -6.87
C ASP A 82 15.08 10.25 -5.82
N ASN A 83 14.48 9.08 -5.62
CA ASN A 83 14.90 8.02 -4.69
C ASN A 83 14.76 8.32 -3.18
N ASP A 84 14.17 9.46 -2.80
CA ASP A 84 13.62 9.63 -1.44
C ASP A 84 12.40 8.72 -1.23
N TYR A 85 11.89 8.60 -0.01
CA TYR A 85 10.75 7.73 0.29
C TYR A 85 9.75 8.36 1.26
N TYR A 86 8.54 7.81 1.32
CA TYR A 86 7.51 8.23 2.25
C TYR A 86 6.60 7.06 2.63
N TRP A 87 6.15 7.04 3.87
CA TRP A 87 5.18 6.08 4.38
C TRP A 87 3.75 6.62 4.27
N VAL A 88 2.82 5.72 3.95
CA VAL A 88 1.38 6.03 3.95
C VAL A 88 0.59 4.92 4.62
N PHE A 89 -0.53 5.29 5.23
CA PHE A 89 -1.63 4.37 5.52
C PHE A 89 -2.59 4.39 4.34
N ALA A 90 -2.68 3.27 3.63
CA ALA A 90 -3.48 3.12 2.41
C ALA A 90 -4.77 2.36 2.70
N ASN A 91 -5.87 2.83 2.11
CA ASN A 91 -7.10 2.09 1.89
C ASN A 91 -7.28 1.91 0.38
N VAL A 92 -7.57 0.68 -0.05
CA VAL A 92 -7.80 0.35 -1.46
C VAL A 92 -9.14 -0.36 -1.60
N THR A 93 -10.00 0.14 -2.48
CA THR A 93 -11.32 -0.41 -2.75
C THR A 93 -11.51 -0.71 -4.24
N PRO A 94 -12.27 -1.76 -4.59
CA PRO A 94 -12.78 -1.95 -5.95
C PRO A 94 -13.70 -0.78 -6.34
N SER A 95 -13.53 -0.25 -7.54
CA SER A 95 -14.50 0.66 -8.16
C SER A 95 -15.50 -0.16 -8.98
N ILE A 96 -16.79 0.03 -8.73
CA ILE A 96 -17.87 -0.73 -9.39
C ILE A 96 -18.68 0.15 -10.35
N ASP A 97 -19.16 -0.43 -11.44
CA ASP A 97 -20.13 0.19 -12.34
C ASP A 97 -21.58 -0.01 -11.87
N ALA A 98 -22.55 0.52 -12.62
CA ALA A 98 -23.98 0.39 -12.33
C ALA A 98 -24.49 -1.08 -12.38
N ASN A 99 -23.74 -1.99 -13.00
CA ASN A 99 -24.05 -3.41 -13.10
C ASN A 99 -23.30 -4.24 -12.05
N ASN A 100 -22.67 -3.59 -11.05
CA ASN A 100 -21.89 -4.23 -10.00
C ASN A 100 -20.63 -4.97 -10.49
N ASN A 101 -20.13 -4.63 -11.69
CA ASN A 101 -18.84 -5.14 -12.17
C ASN A 101 -17.71 -4.26 -11.64
N THR A 102 -16.60 -4.88 -11.23
CA THR A 102 -15.38 -4.12 -10.92
C THR A 102 -14.78 -3.58 -12.22
N ILE A 103 -14.55 -2.27 -12.28
CA ILE A 103 -13.99 -1.57 -13.44
C ILE A 103 -12.58 -1.01 -13.20
N GLY A 104 -12.10 -1.10 -11.96
CA GLY A 104 -10.80 -0.58 -11.55
C GLY A 104 -10.67 -0.57 -10.04
N TYR A 105 -9.64 0.10 -9.56
CA TYR A 105 -9.38 0.22 -8.12
C TYR A 105 -9.16 1.68 -7.75
N TYR A 106 -9.65 2.04 -6.57
CA TYR A 106 -9.48 3.36 -5.98
C TYR A 106 -8.64 3.24 -4.72
N SER A 107 -7.63 4.12 -4.58
CA SER A 107 -6.79 4.15 -3.38
C SER A 107 -6.76 5.54 -2.78
N VAL A 108 -6.99 5.59 -1.47
CA VAL A 108 -6.85 6.77 -0.63
C VAL A 108 -5.73 6.51 0.38
N ARG A 109 -4.84 7.47 0.53
CA ARG A 109 -3.63 7.37 1.36
C ARG A 109 -3.49 8.58 2.26
N ARG A 110 -3.23 8.33 3.53
CA ARG A 110 -3.15 9.32 4.60
C ARG A 110 -1.82 9.20 5.34
N MET A 111 -1.53 10.19 6.17
CA MET A 111 -0.42 10.14 7.11
C MET A 111 -0.53 8.86 7.97
N PRO A 112 0.51 8.02 8.02
CA PRO A 112 0.51 6.83 8.84
C PRO A 112 0.72 7.19 10.32
N ASN A 113 0.25 6.33 11.21
CA ASN A 113 0.66 6.41 12.61
C ASN A 113 2.17 6.14 12.75
N LYS A 114 2.94 7.19 13.06
CA LYS A 114 4.41 7.12 13.12
C LYS A 114 4.92 6.16 14.20
N LYS A 115 4.16 5.94 15.27
CA LYS A 115 4.57 5.09 16.40
C LYS A 115 4.67 3.61 16.03
N VAL A 116 3.95 3.18 14.99
CA VAL A 116 3.94 1.78 14.56
C VAL A 116 4.86 1.51 13.37
N ILE A 117 5.47 2.54 12.76
CA ILE A 117 6.31 2.39 11.57
C ILE A 117 7.48 1.45 11.84
N ASP A 118 8.20 1.60 12.96
CA ASP A 118 9.32 0.72 13.31
C ASP A 118 8.87 -0.76 13.44
N THR A 119 7.66 -0.99 13.95
CA THR A 119 7.08 -2.33 14.09
C THR A 119 6.73 -2.91 12.71
N ILE A 120 6.13 -2.11 11.84
CA ILE A 120 5.80 -2.49 10.47
C ILE A 120 7.08 -2.75 9.65
N GLU A 121 8.10 -1.92 9.78
CA GLU A 121 9.39 -2.10 9.11
C GLU A 121 10.06 -3.41 9.52
N LYS A 122 10.03 -3.74 10.82
CA LYS A 122 10.53 -5.03 11.30
C LYS A 122 9.76 -6.21 10.69
N LEU A 123 8.42 -6.15 10.71
CA LEU A 123 7.58 -7.17 10.07
C LEU A 123 7.92 -7.31 8.58
N TYR A 124 8.08 -6.20 7.86
CA TYR A 124 8.39 -6.22 6.43
C TYR A 124 9.80 -6.77 6.16
N SER A 125 10.78 -6.45 7.01
CA SER A 125 12.11 -7.06 6.96
C SER A 125 12.05 -8.59 7.10
N ASP A 126 11.25 -9.09 8.03
CA ASP A 126 11.10 -10.53 8.25
C ASP A 126 10.35 -11.22 7.10
N LEU A 127 9.34 -10.55 6.51
CA LEU A 127 8.67 -11.02 5.30
C LEU A 127 9.62 -11.07 4.11
N LEU A 128 10.45 -10.05 3.90
CA LEU A 128 11.45 -10.02 2.82
C LEU A 128 12.47 -11.16 2.95
N LYS A 129 12.89 -11.50 4.18
CA LYS A 129 13.76 -12.66 4.44
C LYS A 129 13.04 -13.96 4.06
N ALA A 130 11.80 -14.15 4.50
CA ALA A 130 11.01 -15.34 4.19
C ALA A 130 10.74 -15.49 2.67
N GLU A 131 10.53 -14.37 1.97
CA GLU A 131 10.31 -14.34 0.52
C GLU A 131 11.52 -14.79 -0.32
N LYS A 132 12.74 -14.73 0.24
CA LYS A 132 13.94 -15.27 -0.44
C LYS A 132 13.83 -16.78 -0.63
N GLU A 133 13.15 -17.46 0.28
CA GLU A 133 12.88 -18.89 0.17
C GLU A 133 11.66 -19.16 -0.71
N SER A 134 10.52 -18.53 -0.41
CA SER A 134 9.35 -18.53 -1.30
C SER A 134 8.34 -17.48 -0.87
N ILE A 135 7.51 -17.01 -1.81
CA ILE A 135 6.38 -16.13 -1.47
C ILE A 135 5.40 -16.79 -0.49
N ASN A 136 5.24 -18.13 -0.56
CA ASN A 136 4.36 -18.88 0.33
C ASN A 136 4.83 -18.84 1.79
N LYS A 137 6.14 -18.87 2.03
CA LYS A 137 6.69 -18.68 3.39
C LYS A 137 6.40 -17.29 3.94
N GLY A 138 6.50 -16.25 3.10
CA GLY A 138 6.08 -14.90 3.50
C GLY A 138 4.58 -14.84 3.83
N VAL A 139 3.73 -15.45 3.00
CA VAL A 139 2.27 -15.55 3.25
C VAL A 139 1.98 -16.27 4.56
N GLN A 140 2.66 -17.40 4.83
CA GLN A 140 2.51 -18.14 6.07
C GLN A 140 2.92 -17.28 7.29
N LEU A 141 4.07 -16.61 7.23
CA LEU A 141 4.55 -15.73 8.30
C LEU A 141 3.54 -14.62 8.59
N LEU A 142 2.99 -13.97 7.56
CA LEU A 142 2.01 -12.91 7.74
C LEU A 142 0.70 -13.43 8.36
N ASN A 143 0.24 -14.62 7.93
CA ASN A 143 -0.93 -15.26 8.53
C ASN A 143 -0.71 -15.62 10.00
N ASP A 144 0.46 -16.18 10.33
CA ASP A 144 0.83 -16.52 11.70
C ASP A 144 0.92 -15.26 12.58
N PHE A 145 1.48 -14.18 12.04
CA PHE A 145 1.50 -12.87 12.70
C PHE A 145 0.08 -12.37 13.01
N CYS A 146 -0.82 -12.41 12.04
CA CYS A 146 -2.23 -12.04 12.24
C CYS A 146 -2.88 -12.92 13.32
N LYS A 147 -2.73 -14.25 13.22
CA LYS A 147 -3.28 -15.23 14.16
C LYS A 147 -2.82 -15.00 15.59
N ASN A 148 -1.55 -14.67 15.80
CA ASN A 148 -0.99 -14.39 17.13
C ASN A 148 -1.58 -13.13 17.77
N THR A 149 -2.14 -12.21 16.98
CA THR A 149 -2.84 -11.03 17.47
C THR A 149 -4.35 -11.25 17.66
N GLY A 150 -4.88 -12.41 17.26
CA GLY A 150 -6.32 -12.71 17.27
C GLY A 150 -7.13 -11.88 16.27
N LYS A 151 -6.48 -11.26 15.28
CA LYS A 151 -7.09 -10.37 14.28
C LYS A 151 -6.80 -10.87 12.88
N ASN A 152 -7.70 -10.63 11.94
CA ASN A 152 -7.36 -10.74 10.52
C ASN A 152 -6.45 -9.59 10.07
N TYR A 153 -5.95 -9.65 8.84
CA TYR A 153 -5.01 -8.65 8.32
C TYR A 153 -5.58 -7.22 8.37
N ASN A 154 -6.80 -7.00 7.88
CA ASN A 154 -7.42 -5.67 7.89
C ASN A 154 -7.62 -5.14 9.31
N GLU A 155 -8.18 -5.95 10.21
CA GLU A 155 -8.40 -5.60 11.62
C GLU A 155 -7.09 -5.21 12.31
N LEU A 156 -6.03 -6.00 12.07
CA LEU A 156 -4.70 -5.73 12.60
C LEU A 156 -4.19 -4.38 12.11
N ILE A 157 -4.10 -4.18 10.79
CA ILE A 157 -3.55 -2.97 10.19
C ILE A 157 -4.35 -1.73 10.59
N PHE A 158 -5.68 -1.82 10.59
CA PHE A 158 -6.55 -0.73 11.02
C PHE A 158 -6.34 -0.41 12.51
N SER A 159 -6.27 -1.43 13.38
CA SER A 159 -6.05 -1.21 14.82
C SER A 159 -4.69 -0.58 15.16
N LEU A 160 -3.67 -0.84 14.35
CA LEU A 160 -2.36 -0.20 14.49
C LEU A 160 -2.46 1.30 14.15
N GLN A 161 -3.25 1.65 13.12
CA GLN A 161 -3.47 3.06 12.76
C GLN A 161 -4.18 3.83 13.87
N GLU A 162 -5.21 3.23 14.48
CA GLU A 162 -6.00 3.85 15.56
C GLU A 162 -5.33 3.82 16.94
N SER A 163 -4.21 3.11 17.09
CA SER A 163 -3.52 3.02 18.38
C SER A 163 -2.96 4.38 18.82
N LYS A 164 -3.36 4.84 20.00
CA LYS A 164 -2.97 6.15 20.55
C LYS A 164 -1.55 6.17 21.08
#